data_AF-A0A352PU58-F1
#
_entry.id   AF-A0A352PU58-F1
#
_cell.length_a   1.000
_cell.length_b   1.000
_cell.length_c   1.000
_cell.angle_alpha   90.00
_cell.angle_beta   90.00
_cell.angle_gamma   90.00
#
_symmetry.space_group_name_H-M   'P 1'
#
loop_
_entity.id
_entity.type
_entity.pdbx_description
1 polymer ?
#
loop_
_entity_poly.entity_id
_entity_poly.type
_entity_poly.pdbx_seq_one_letter_code
_entity_poly.pdbx_strand_id
1 'polypeptide(L)'
;MRTLRNDKGFTLVELAIVLVIIGILLGGIIKGQELIKNAKYKRLYSTYREVIAATYTYYDRYGKYPGDDNTVTARWTIGLNGNSNGYIDETVAVWCAAGNGGENCAAWQDLRLAGILTGATTDTDGRTAPTHSFGGRVALLRTSAIFGATYNKPFSVCFEWLPNEVGAWLDRTYDDGIYNTGSTRGNADYMVNPDQTSAQYTCIEG
;
A
#
# COMPACT_ATOMS: atom_id res chain seq x y z
N MET A 1 -20.55 66.50 -22.63
CA MET A 1 -20.66 65.49 -23.69
C MET A 1 -20.68 64.12 -23.00
N ARG A 2 -21.82 63.42 -23.00
CA ARG A 2 -22.02 62.19 -22.22
C ARG A 2 -21.90 61.00 -23.16
N THR A 3 -20.80 60.26 -23.08
CA THR A 3 -20.55 59.04 -23.85
C THR A 3 -21.49 57.94 -23.37
N LEU A 4 -22.47 57.57 -24.19
CA LEU A 4 -23.31 56.39 -23.95
C LEU A 4 -22.46 55.15 -24.26
N ARG A 5 -22.10 54.38 -23.23
CA ARG A 5 -21.49 53.06 -23.38
C ARG A 5 -22.52 52.12 -23.99
N ASN A 6 -22.15 51.47 -25.10
CA ASN A 6 -22.95 50.43 -25.75
C ASN A 6 -22.69 49.10 -25.04
N ASP A 7 -23.35 48.88 -23.91
CA ASP A 7 -23.27 47.61 -23.18
C ASP A 7 -24.13 46.57 -23.94
N LYS A 8 -23.50 45.83 -24.85
CA LYS A 8 -24.14 44.69 -25.51
C LYS A 8 -24.34 43.58 -24.47
N GLY A 9 -25.58 43.31 -24.10
CA GLY A 9 -25.94 42.16 -23.25
C GLY A 9 -25.68 40.84 -23.96
N PHE A 10 -25.34 39.80 -23.19
CA PHE A 10 -25.20 38.43 -23.70
C PHE A 10 -26.54 37.92 -24.23
N THR A 11 -26.53 37.24 -25.37
CA THR A 11 -27.73 36.61 -25.92
C THR A 11 -28.09 35.35 -25.13
N LEU A 12 -29.38 34.99 -25.12
CA LEU A 12 -29.85 33.75 -24.47
C LEU A 12 -29.17 32.50 -25.05
N VAL A 13 -28.86 32.51 -26.35
CA VAL A 13 -28.19 31.40 -27.03
C VAL A 13 -26.73 31.26 -26.59
N GLU A 14 -26.02 32.38 -26.43
CA GLU A 14 -24.63 32.37 -25.93
C GLU A 14 -24.56 31.80 -24.52
N LEU A 15 -25.47 32.20 -23.62
CA LEU A 15 -25.51 31.64 -22.26
C LEU A 15 -25.96 30.16 -22.27
N ALA A 16 -26.87 29.77 -23.16
CA ALA A 16 -27.33 28.38 -23.25
C ALA A 16 -26.18 27.42 -23.62
N ILE A 17 -25.36 27.77 -24.61
CA ILE A 17 -24.21 26.93 -25.02
C ILE A 17 -23.17 26.86 -23.89
N VAL A 18 -22.92 27.98 -23.21
CA VAL A 18 -21.98 28.00 -22.08
C VAL A 18 -22.44 27.07 -20.95
N LEU A 19 -23.73 27.08 -20.58
CA LEU A 19 -24.25 26.19 -19.55
C LEU A 19 -24.19 24.72 -19.95
N VAL A 20 -24.41 24.39 -21.22
CA VAL A 20 -24.26 23.02 -21.73
C VAL A 20 -22.80 22.56 -21.65
N ILE A 21 -21.85 23.39 -22.07
CA ILE A 21 -20.43 23.06 -21.99
C ILE A 21 -20.01 22.86 -20.53
N ILE A 22 -20.40 23.76 -19.63
CA ILE A 22 -20.12 23.61 -18.19
C ILE A 22 -20.74 22.32 -17.64
N GLY A 23 -21.97 21.99 -18.03
CA GLY A 23 -22.64 20.75 -17.61
C GLY A 23 -21.87 19.50 -18.04
N ILE A 24 -21.39 19.45 -19.29
CA ILE A 24 -20.60 18.33 -19.81
C ILE A 24 -19.24 18.25 -19.11
N LEU A 25 -18.57 19.39 -18.92
CA LEU A 25 -17.27 19.45 -18.25
C LEU A 25 -17.37 18.98 -16.79
N LEU A 26 -18.37 19.46 -16.04
CA LEU A 26 -18.59 19.03 -14.65
C LEU A 26 -18.93 17.53 -14.57
N GLY A 27 -19.79 17.03 -15.46
CA GLY A 27 -20.10 15.60 -15.53
C GLY A 27 -18.88 14.74 -15.86
N GLY A 28 -18.04 15.19 -16.80
CA GLY A 28 -16.81 14.50 -17.18
C GLY A 28 -15.77 14.45 -16.05
N ILE A 29 -15.61 15.55 -15.29
CA ILE A 29 -14.65 15.63 -14.18
C ILE A 29 -15.04 14.64 -13.06
N ILE A 30 -16.32 14.57 -12.68
CA ILE A 30 -16.79 13.68 -11.61
C ILE A 30 -16.46 12.22 -11.97
N LYS A 31 -16.76 11.80 -13.21
CA LYS A 31 -16.44 10.43 -13.64
C LYS A 31 -14.93 10.22 -13.73
N GLY A 32 -14.18 11.22 -14.17
CA GLY A 32 -12.71 11.16 -14.21
C GLY A 32 -12.09 10.94 -12.83
N GLN A 33 -12.59 11.61 -11.80
CA GLN A 33 -12.13 11.44 -10.42
C GLN A 33 -12.39 10.02 -9.88
N GLU A 34 -13.58 9.46 -10.16
CA GLU A 34 -13.93 8.09 -9.78
C GLU A 34 -13.03 7.05 -10.47
N LEU A 35 -12.72 7.25 -11.76
CA LEU A 35 -11.80 6.38 -12.50
C LEU A 35 -10.38 6.40 -11.90
N ILE A 36 -9.86 7.58 -11.54
CA ILE A 36 -8.55 7.71 -10.88
C ILE A 36 -8.57 7.02 -9.52
N LYS A 37 -9.64 7.18 -8.74
CA LYS A 37 -9.82 6.52 -7.44
C LYS A 37 -9.79 5.00 -7.59
N ASN A 38 -10.56 4.44 -8.52
CA ASN A 38 -10.56 3.01 -8.82
C ASN A 38 -9.20 2.50 -9.33
N ALA A 39 -8.46 3.31 -10.07
CA ALA A 39 -7.11 2.98 -10.49
C ALA A 39 -6.15 2.88 -9.29
N LYS A 40 -6.24 3.81 -8.33
CA LYS A 40 -5.46 3.74 -7.08
C LYS A 40 -5.78 2.48 -6.26
N TYR A 41 -7.06 2.09 -6.21
CA TYR A 41 -7.51 0.90 -5.48
C TYR A 41 -6.88 -0.37 -6.08
N LYS A 42 -6.96 -0.50 -7.40
CA LYS A 42 -6.31 -1.60 -8.14
C LYS A 42 -4.79 -1.58 -8.02
N ARG A 43 -4.17 -0.39 -8.02
CA ARG A 43 -2.71 -0.25 -7.86
C ARG A 43 -2.25 -0.75 -6.50
N LEU A 44 -2.98 -0.44 -5.43
CA LEU A 44 -2.69 -0.93 -4.08
C LEU A 44 -2.70 -2.46 -4.03
N TYR A 45 -3.75 -3.09 -4.58
CA TYR A 45 -3.83 -4.54 -4.65
C TYR A 45 -2.75 -5.17 -5.56
N SER A 46 -2.35 -4.47 -6.63
CA SER A 46 -1.19 -4.89 -7.44
C SER A 46 0.08 -4.90 -6.61
N THR A 47 0.33 -3.87 -5.78
CA THR A 47 1.48 -3.82 -4.88
C THR A 47 1.50 -5.00 -3.92
N TYR A 48 0.35 -5.37 -3.35
CA TYR A 48 0.22 -6.60 -2.56
C TYR A 48 0.73 -7.82 -3.32
N ARG A 49 0.17 -8.07 -4.52
CA ARG A 49 0.55 -9.23 -5.35
C ARG A 49 2.02 -9.22 -5.77
N GLU A 50 2.57 -8.05 -6.07
CA GLU A 50 3.98 -7.86 -6.42
C GLU A 50 4.89 -8.27 -5.25
N VAL A 51 4.55 -7.88 -4.01
CA VAL A 51 5.31 -8.26 -2.81
C VAL A 51 5.20 -9.76 -2.55
N ILE A 52 3.99 -10.35 -2.64
CA ILE A 52 3.80 -11.80 -2.50
C ILE A 52 4.67 -12.57 -3.51
N ALA A 53 4.61 -12.19 -4.78
CA ALA A 53 5.38 -12.84 -5.84
C ALA A 53 6.89 -12.70 -5.61
N ALA A 54 7.36 -11.53 -5.16
CA ALA A 54 8.76 -11.30 -4.85
C ALA A 54 9.25 -12.21 -3.71
N THR A 55 8.46 -12.31 -2.64
CA THR A 55 8.75 -13.17 -1.48
C THR A 55 8.85 -14.64 -1.88
N TYR A 56 7.87 -15.16 -2.63
CA TYR A 56 7.93 -16.55 -3.11
C TYR A 56 9.04 -16.78 -4.13
N THR A 57 9.37 -15.80 -4.97
CA THR A 57 10.53 -15.89 -5.89
C THR A 57 11.84 -16.03 -5.12
N TYR A 58 11.98 -15.33 -3.99
CA TYR A 58 13.14 -15.48 -3.10
C TYR A 58 13.16 -16.88 -2.48
N TYR A 59 12.01 -17.34 -1.98
CA TYR A 59 11.85 -18.68 -1.41
C TYR A 59 12.20 -19.78 -2.40
N ASP A 60 11.71 -19.71 -3.65
CA ASP A 60 12.01 -20.69 -4.70
C ASP A 60 13.51 -20.74 -5.04
N ARG A 61 14.20 -19.59 -4.91
CA ARG A 61 15.63 -19.48 -5.22
C ARG A 61 16.53 -19.98 -4.09
N TYR A 62 16.16 -19.72 -2.84
CA TYR A 62 17.04 -19.92 -1.69
C TYR A 62 16.51 -20.95 -0.66
N GLY A 63 15.29 -21.42 -0.81
CA GLY A 63 14.61 -22.35 0.10
C GLY A 63 14.25 -21.75 1.46
N LYS A 64 14.28 -20.42 1.58
CA LYS A 64 14.05 -19.66 2.82
C LYS A 64 13.31 -18.37 2.52
N TYR A 65 12.57 -17.83 3.48
CA TYR A 65 11.92 -16.54 3.31
C TYR A 65 12.94 -15.40 3.43
N PRO A 66 12.76 -14.28 2.69
CA PRO A 66 13.60 -13.10 2.86
C PRO A 66 13.46 -12.56 4.28
N GLY A 67 14.55 -12.06 4.85
CA GLY A 67 14.61 -11.58 6.24
C GLY A 67 14.79 -12.70 7.27
N ASP A 68 14.17 -13.86 7.04
CA ASP A 68 14.34 -15.09 7.85
C ASP A 68 15.60 -15.89 7.45
N ASP A 69 16.15 -15.63 6.27
CA ASP A 69 17.30 -16.36 5.75
C ASP A 69 18.57 -16.15 6.61
N ASN A 70 19.04 -17.22 7.26
CA ASN A 70 20.26 -17.20 8.09
C ASN A 70 21.59 -17.31 7.32
N THR A 71 21.55 -17.28 5.99
CA THR A 71 22.70 -17.41 5.07
C THR A 71 22.93 -16.19 4.18
N VAL A 72 22.25 -15.08 4.45
CA VAL A 72 22.40 -13.81 3.70
C VAL A 72 23.85 -13.34 3.69
N THR A 73 24.50 -13.25 4.85
CA THR A 73 25.88 -12.75 4.96
C THR A 73 26.93 -13.67 4.35
N ALA A 74 26.57 -14.93 4.05
CA ALA A 74 27.42 -15.85 3.31
C ALA A 74 27.34 -15.61 1.78
N ARG A 75 26.25 -15.00 1.29
CA ARG A 75 26.04 -14.70 -0.14
C ARG A 75 26.40 -13.27 -0.49
N TRP A 76 26.11 -12.33 0.40
CA TRP A 76 26.39 -10.91 0.22
C TRP A 76 27.18 -10.38 1.42
N THR A 77 28.14 -9.50 1.16
CA THR A 77 28.95 -8.87 2.21
C THR A 77 28.17 -7.88 3.08
N ILE A 78 26.95 -7.54 2.66
CA ILE A 78 26.00 -6.65 3.34
C ILE A 78 24.69 -7.40 3.56
N GLY A 79 23.90 -6.97 4.55
CA GLY A 79 22.65 -7.66 4.94
C GLY A 79 22.69 -8.24 6.36
N LEU A 80 21.56 -8.76 6.81
CA LEU A 80 21.39 -9.35 8.13
C LEU A 80 20.90 -10.79 7.98
N ASN A 81 21.46 -11.69 8.79
CA ASN A 81 20.94 -13.04 8.87
C ASN A 81 19.70 -13.06 9.75
N GLY A 82 18.64 -13.70 9.26
CA GLY A 82 17.49 -14.08 10.06
C GLY A 82 17.75 -15.31 10.93
N ASN A 83 16.70 -15.78 11.60
CA ASN A 83 16.79 -16.91 12.52
C ASN A 83 16.44 -18.28 11.86
N SER A 84 15.91 -18.27 10.63
CA SER A 84 15.50 -19.45 9.85
C SER A 84 14.39 -20.28 10.51
N ASN A 85 13.44 -19.64 11.19
CA ASN A 85 12.29 -20.28 11.84
C ASN A 85 11.08 -20.49 10.91
N GLY A 86 11.16 -20.02 9.66
CA GLY A 86 10.09 -20.14 8.67
C GLY A 86 9.07 -19.00 8.72
N TYR A 87 9.33 -17.93 9.46
CA TYR A 87 8.46 -16.76 9.59
C TYR A 87 9.28 -15.48 9.38
N ILE A 88 8.65 -14.45 8.84
CA ILE A 88 9.26 -13.11 8.76
C ILE A 88 8.81 -12.33 10.00
N ASP A 89 9.54 -12.40 11.10
CA ASP A 89 9.09 -11.79 12.35
C ASP A 89 9.42 -10.29 12.45
N GLU A 90 8.56 -9.55 13.16
CA GLU A 90 8.87 -8.18 13.55
C GLU A 90 9.77 -8.20 14.77
N THR A 91 10.92 -7.52 14.68
CA THR A 91 11.87 -7.43 15.80
C THR A 91 12.04 -6.01 16.35
N VAL A 92 11.87 -4.98 15.52
CA VAL A 92 12.17 -3.59 15.90
C VAL A 92 11.08 -2.62 15.50
N ALA A 93 10.62 -2.66 14.24
CA ALA A 93 9.57 -1.76 13.75
C ALA A 93 8.87 -2.32 12.51
N VAL A 94 7.54 -2.31 12.51
CA VAL A 94 6.66 -2.59 11.36
C VAL A 94 7.07 -1.83 10.10
N TRP A 95 7.18 -0.50 10.23
CA TRP A 95 7.31 0.44 9.13
C TRP A 95 8.78 0.83 8.95
N CYS A 96 9.52 -0.07 8.33
CA CYS A 96 10.97 0.02 8.21
C CYS A 96 11.43 1.33 7.58
N ALA A 97 12.11 2.15 8.39
CA ALA A 97 12.85 3.31 7.95
C ALA A 97 14.32 2.96 7.75
N ALA A 98 15.08 3.94 7.26
CA ALA A 98 16.50 3.81 7.01
C ALA A 98 17.25 3.45 8.31
N GLY A 99 18.01 2.35 8.28
CA GLY A 99 18.80 1.86 9.43
C GLY A 99 18.04 0.95 10.39
N ASN A 100 16.73 0.74 10.21
CA ASN A 100 15.97 -0.22 11.01
C ASN A 100 16.47 -1.65 10.73
N GLY A 101 16.58 -2.46 11.80
CA GLY A 101 16.89 -3.89 11.72
C GLY A 101 15.64 -4.76 11.85
N GLY A 102 15.87 -6.05 12.13
CA GLY A 102 14.80 -7.05 12.23
C GLY A 102 14.49 -7.72 10.90
N GLU A 103 13.88 -8.90 10.96
CA GLU A 103 13.65 -9.76 9.79
C GLU A 103 12.72 -9.09 8.78
N ASN A 104 11.65 -8.45 9.26
CA ASN A 104 10.73 -7.69 8.41
C ASN A 104 11.41 -6.56 7.61
N CYS A 105 12.42 -5.91 8.16
CA CYS A 105 13.18 -4.84 7.48
C CYS A 105 14.30 -5.41 6.62
N ALA A 106 14.98 -6.45 7.09
CA ALA A 106 15.98 -7.19 6.33
C ALA A 106 15.36 -7.84 5.08
N ALA A 107 14.11 -8.27 5.14
CA ALA A 107 13.40 -8.86 4.01
C ALA A 107 13.39 -7.95 2.78
N TRP A 108 13.21 -6.63 2.97
CA TRP A 108 13.30 -5.68 1.86
C TRP A 108 14.70 -5.60 1.26
N GLN A 109 15.74 -5.66 2.10
CA GLN A 109 17.13 -5.63 1.64
C GLN A 109 17.47 -6.91 0.89
N ASP A 110 17.05 -8.07 1.40
CA ASP A 110 17.28 -9.37 0.81
C ASP A 110 16.64 -9.49 -0.58
N LEU A 111 15.39 -9.02 -0.72
CA LEU A 111 14.71 -8.98 -2.02
C LEU A 111 15.43 -8.10 -3.04
N ARG A 112 16.06 -7.01 -2.58
CA ARG A 112 16.84 -6.09 -3.45
C ARG A 112 18.22 -6.66 -3.77
N LEU A 113 18.90 -7.27 -2.81
CA LEU A 113 20.19 -7.96 -2.99
C LEU A 113 20.07 -9.14 -3.96
N ALA A 114 18.95 -9.85 -3.91
CA ALA A 114 18.62 -10.91 -4.85
C ALA A 114 18.25 -10.40 -6.25
N GLY A 115 18.16 -9.08 -6.45
CA GLY A 115 17.74 -8.47 -7.72
C GLY A 115 16.29 -8.77 -8.11
N ILE A 116 15.45 -9.16 -7.14
CA ILE A 116 14.03 -9.44 -7.36
C ILE A 116 13.25 -8.13 -7.33
N LEU A 117 13.57 -7.24 -6.38
CA LEU A 117 13.07 -5.88 -6.32
C LEU A 117 14.18 -4.89 -6.66
N THR A 118 13.78 -3.78 -7.28
CA THR A 118 14.69 -2.63 -7.48
C THR A 118 14.77 -1.78 -6.22
N GLY A 119 15.92 -1.16 -5.96
CA GLY A 119 16.09 -0.20 -4.87
C GLY A 119 17.51 -0.18 -4.33
N ALA A 120 17.73 0.58 -3.26
CA ALA A 120 18.99 0.59 -2.55
C ALA A 120 19.28 -0.79 -1.92
N THR A 121 20.56 -1.15 -1.82
CA THR A 121 21.00 -2.40 -1.17
C THR A 121 21.85 -2.14 0.07
N THR A 122 22.14 -0.88 0.40
CA THR A 122 22.96 -0.48 1.55
C THR A 122 22.32 -0.91 2.87
N ASP A 123 23.13 -1.08 3.92
CA ASP A 123 22.63 -1.49 5.24
C ASP A 123 21.60 -0.54 5.86
N THR A 124 21.64 0.73 5.44
CA THR A 124 20.73 1.76 5.92
C THR A 124 19.49 1.85 5.04
N ASP A 125 19.66 2.18 3.76
CA ASP A 125 18.52 2.49 2.89
C ASP A 125 17.89 1.23 2.29
N GLY A 126 18.66 0.16 2.14
CA GLY A 126 18.19 -1.10 1.56
C GLY A 126 17.13 -1.82 2.39
N ARG A 127 16.96 -1.43 3.66
CA ARG A 127 15.92 -1.96 4.55
C ARG A 127 14.63 -1.12 4.56
N THR A 128 14.64 0.03 3.90
CA THR A 128 13.50 0.95 3.90
C THR A 128 12.30 0.31 3.18
N ALA A 129 11.15 0.32 3.84
CA ALA A 129 9.88 -0.12 3.28
C ALA A 129 9.48 0.78 2.08
N PRO A 130 8.94 0.20 0.99
CA PRO A 130 8.39 0.99 -0.11
C PRO A 130 7.09 1.69 0.31
N THR A 131 6.69 2.71 -0.45
CA THR A 131 5.40 3.41 -0.27
C THR A 131 4.35 2.92 -1.27
N HIS A 132 3.08 3.08 -0.93
CA HIS A 132 1.95 2.76 -1.83
C HIS A 132 1.21 4.02 -2.31
N SER A 133 0.23 3.83 -3.19
CA SER A 133 -0.51 4.89 -3.92
C SER A 133 -1.33 5.86 -3.05
N PHE A 134 -1.42 5.62 -1.75
CA PHE A 134 -2.10 6.48 -0.77
C PHE A 134 -1.14 7.22 0.16
N GLY A 135 0.18 7.04 -0.01
CA GLY A 135 1.22 7.80 0.69
C GLY A 135 1.78 7.11 1.94
N GLY A 136 1.15 6.04 2.42
CA GLY A 136 1.71 5.21 3.50
C GLY A 136 2.76 4.21 3.00
N ARG A 137 3.33 3.46 3.95
CA ARG A 137 4.34 2.42 3.72
C ARG A 137 3.72 1.03 3.61
N VAL A 138 4.49 0.13 3.00
CA VAL A 138 4.15 -1.30 2.90
C VAL A 138 5.10 -2.08 3.80
N ALA A 139 4.56 -2.90 4.70
CA ALA A 139 5.35 -3.77 5.57
C ALA A 139 5.17 -5.24 5.18
N LEU A 140 6.22 -6.02 5.38
CA LEU A 140 6.27 -7.46 5.12
C LEU A 140 6.68 -8.15 6.42
N LEU A 141 5.72 -8.73 7.13
CA LEU A 141 5.94 -9.42 8.40
C LEU A 141 4.83 -10.42 8.67
N ARG A 142 5.08 -11.40 9.53
CA ARG A 142 4.02 -12.09 10.25
C ARG A 142 3.49 -11.14 11.33
N THR A 143 2.27 -10.67 11.15
CA THR A 143 1.58 -9.95 12.24
C THR A 143 1.52 -10.83 13.47
N SER A 144 2.07 -10.35 14.59
CA SER A 144 2.06 -11.08 15.86
C SER A 144 1.61 -10.25 17.08
N ALA A 145 1.48 -8.92 16.97
CA ALA A 145 1.06 -8.09 18.13
C ALA A 145 0.23 -6.84 17.81
N ILE A 146 0.19 -6.35 16.57
CA ILE A 146 -0.42 -5.04 16.23
C ILE A 146 -1.94 -5.11 15.99
N PHE A 147 -2.48 -6.32 15.86
CA PHE A 147 -3.87 -6.58 15.44
C PHE A 147 -4.70 -7.36 16.46
N GLY A 148 -4.17 -7.65 17.66
CA GLY A 148 -4.81 -8.53 18.63
C GLY A 148 -4.97 -9.99 18.15
N ALA A 149 -4.45 -10.33 16.97
CA ALA A 149 -4.44 -11.68 16.39
C ALA A 149 -3.22 -11.90 15.49
N THR A 150 -2.62 -13.07 15.62
CA THR A 150 -1.49 -13.54 14.80
C THR A 150 -2.03 -14.26 13.58
N TYR A 151 -1.53 -13.93 12.39
CA TYR A 151 -1.78 -14.76 11.20
C TYR A 151 -0.98 -16.05 11.30
N ASN A 152 -1.57 -17.18 10.92
CA ASN A 152 -0.89 -18.48 10.96
C ASN A 152 0.08 -18.68 9.79
N LYS A 153 0.18 -17.70 8.89
CA LYS A 153 1.04 -17.74 7.71
C LYS A 153 2.46 -17.23 8.01
N PRO A 154 3.47 -17.69 7.25
CA PRO A 154 4.86 -17.23 7.35
C PRO A 154 5.05 -15.72 7.35
N PHE A 155 4.20 -15.01 6.61
CA PHE A 155 4.21 -13.56 6.51
C PHE A 155 2.85 -13.02 6.05
N SER A 156 2.74 -11.71 6.08
CA SER A 156 1.61 -10.93 5.56
C SER A 156 2.12 -9.61 5.03
N VAL A 157 1.31 -8.96 4.20
CA VAL A 157 1.61 -7.64 3.64
C VAL A 157 0.66 -6.63 4.24
N CYS A 158 1.23 -5.62 4.89
CA CYS A 158 0.49 -4.60 5.62
C CYS A 158 0.65 -3.24 4.97
N PHE A 159 -0.43 -2.46 4.94
CA PHE A 159 -0.46 -1.10 4.42
C PHE A 159 -0.75 -0.12 5.55
N GLU A 160 0.03 0.97 5.58
CA GLU A 160 -0.13 2.06 6.53
C GLU A 160 -1.05 3.16 5.99
N TRP A 161 -1.87 3.76 6.85
CA TRP A 161 -2.72 4.92 6.57
C TRP A 161 -3.62 4.76 5.34
N LEU A 162 -4.29 3.62 5.24
CA LEU A 162 -5.39 3.48 4.29
C LEU A 162 -6.62 4.22 4.82
N PRO A 163 -7.31 5.02 3.98
CA PRO A 163 -8.65 5.47 4.29
C PRO A 163 -9.57 4.27 4.55
N ASN A 164 -10.50 4.42 5.49
CA ASN A 164 -11.42 3.38 5.91
C ASN A 164 -12.20 2.79 4.72
N GLU A 165 -12.62 3.64 3.79
CA GLU A 165 -13.25 3.20 2.53
C GLU A 165 -12.39 2.24 1.68
N VAL A 166 -11.06 2.41 1.70
CA VAL A 166 -10.13 1.58 0.93
C VAL A 166 -9.93 0.24 1.62
N GLY A 167 -9.78 0.26 2.96
CA GLY A 167 -9.73 -0.96 3.77
C GLY A 167 -11.00 -1.80 3.59
N ALA A 168 -12.17 -1.17 3.71
CA ALA A 168 -13.45 -1.83 3.50
C ALA A 168 -13.65 -2.34 2.06
N TRP A 169 -13.16 -1.59 1.05
CA TRP A 169 -13.19 -2.05 -0.34
C TRP A 169 -12.30 -3.28 -0.54
N LEU A 170 -11.09 -3.27 0.01
CA LEU A 170 -10.12 -4.36 -0.11
C LEU A 170 -10.71 -5.65 0.50
N ASP A 171 -11.20 -5.55 1.72
CA ASP A 171 -11.82 -6.65 2.46
C ASP A 171 -13.05 -7.22 1.74
N ARG A 172 -14.04 -6.39 1.39
CA ARG A 172 -15.24 -6.87 0.67
C ARG A 172 -14.94 -7.44 -0.72
N THR A 173 -13.82 -7.05 -1.34
CA THR A 173 -13.46 -7.52 -2.69
C THR A 173 -12.68 -8.83 -2.63
N TYR A 174 -11.87 -9.05 -1.59
CA TYR A 174 -10.89 -10.15 -1.54
C TYR A 174 -11.00 -11.06 -0.31
N ASP A 175 -11.93 -10.80 0.60
CA ASP A 175 -12.09 -11.55 1.85
C ASP A 175 -13.57 -11.66 2.30
N ASP A 176 -13.91 -11.37 3.56
CA ASP A 176 -15.23 -11.66 4.16
C ASP A 176 -16.05 -10.39 4.45
N GLY A 177 -15.45 -9.21 4.29
CA GLY A 177 -16.09 -7.94 4.57
C GLY A 177 -16.29 -7.67 6.05
N ILE A 178 -15.57 -8.34 6.95
CA ILE A 178 -15.52 -8.13 8.41
C ILE A 178 -14.10 -7.72 8.81
N TYR A 179 -13.99 -6.52 9.41
CA TYR A 179 -12.69 -5.85 9.48
C TYR A 179 -11.58 -6.59 10.24
N ASN A 180 -11.93 -7.51 11.14
CA ASN A 180 -11.01 -8.20 12.03
C ASN A 180 -10.98 -9.72 11.85
N THR A 181 -11.67 -10.27 10.85
CA THR A 181 -11.65 -11.71 10.56
C THR A 181 -11.07 -11.99 9.19
N GLY A 182 -11.07 -13.25 8.77
CA GLY A 182 -10.57 -13.64 7.44
C GLY A 182 -9.07 -13.38 7.21
N SER A 183 -8.73 -13.22 5.94
CA SER A 183 -7.38 -13.00 5.42
C SER A 183 -6.99 -11.52 5.31
N THR A 184 -7.95 -10.59 5.36
CA THR A 184 -7.75 -9.14 5.27
C THR A 184 -8.23 -8.48 6.55
N ARG A 185 -7.30 -8.02 7.40
CA ARG A 185 -7.62 -7.47 8.72
C ARG A 185 -7.09 -6.07 8.92
N GLY A 186 -7.90 -5.23 9.54
CA GLY A 186 -7.55 -3.91 10.04
C GLY A 186 -7.26 -3.93 11.52
N ASN A 187 -6.39 -3.03 11.99
CA ASN A 187 -6.12 -2.89 13.43
C ASN A 187 -7.24 -2.16 14.19
N ALA A 188 -8.15 -1.51 13.47
CA ALA A 188 -9.38 -0.92 13.98
C ALA A 188 -10.49 -1.07 12.94
N ASP A 189 -11.72 -0.78 13.35
CA ASP A 189 -12.87 -0.85 12.46
C ASP A 189 -12.75 0.20 11.35
N TYR A 190 -12.67 -0.24 10.09
CA TYR A 190 -12.67 0.60 8.90
C TYR A 190 -14.04 0.66 8.20
N MET A 191 -15.09 0.11 8.82
CA MET A 191 -16.46 0.28 8.34
C MET A 191 -17.14 1.54 8.89
N VAL A 192 -16.54 2.15 9.91
CA VAL A 192 -16.99 3.44 10.44
C VAL A 192 -16.37 4.58 9.63
N ASN A 193 -17.15 5.66 9.38
CA ASN A 193 -16.71 6.91 8.74
C ASN A 193 -15.71 6.75 7.56
N PRO A 194 -16.19 6.68 6.29
CA PRO A 194 -15.36 6.29 5.15
C PRO A 194 -14.16 7.19 4.88
N ASP A 195 -14.28 8.50 5.16
CA ASP A 195 -13.25 9.50 4.87
C ASP A 195 -12.14 9.58 5.93
N GLN A 196 -12.23 8.80 7.02
CA GLN A 196 -11.24 8.78 8.10
C GLN A 196 -10.23 7.64 7.90
N THR A 197 -9.09 7.73 8.59
CA THR A 197 -8.10 6.65 8.72
C THR A 197 -8.16 6.08 10.14
N SER A 198 -9.29 5.47 10.50
CA SER A 198 -9.48 4.87 11.82
C SER A 198 -8.63 3.61 11.95
N ALA A 199 -8.70 2.73 10.95
CA ALA A 199 -7.72 1.68 10.78
C ALA A 199 -6.41 2.30 10.28
N GLN A 200 -5.44 2.45 11.17
CA GLN A 200 -4.12 2.93 10.80
C GLN A 200 -3.39 1.90 9.91
N TYR A 201 -3.73 0.61 10.08
CA TYR A 201 -3.07 -0.49 9.40
C TYR A 201 -4.09 -1.48 8.85
N THR A 202 -3.87 -1.98 7.64
CA THR A 202 -4.65 -3.07 7.05
C THR A 202 -3.71 -4.08 6.41
N CYS A 203 -3.81 -5.35 6.79
CA CYS A 203 -2.94 -6.41 6.32
C CYS A 203 -3.70 -7.49 5.59
N ILE A 204 -3.06 -8.06 4.58
CA ILE A 204 -3.54 -9.25 3.85
C ILE A 204 -2.56 -10.40 4.13
N GLU A 205 -3.07 -11.57 4.50
CA GLU A 205 -2.29 -12.81 4.62
C GLU A 205 -1.58 -13.16 3.32
N GLY A 206 -0.32 -13.62 3.40
CA GLY A 206 0.49 -14.04 2.25
C GLY A 206 0.56 -15.54 2.01
#